data_AF-A0A429M3Q4-F1
#
_entry.id   AF-A0A429M3Q4-F1
#
_cell.length_a   1.000
_cell.length_b   1.000
_cell.length_c   1.000
_cell.angle_alpha   90.00
_cell.angle_beta   90.00
_cell.angle_gamma   90.00
#
_symmetry.space_group_name_H-M   'P 1'
#
loop_
_entity.id
_entity.type
_entity.pdbx_description
1 polymer ?
#
loop_
_entity_poly.entity_id
_entity_poly.type
_entity_poly.pdbx_seq_one_letter_code
_entity_poly.pdbx_strand_id
1 'polypeptide(L)'
;EKSLMVLEKGVIEGRRTFANMLKYIKMTASSNFGNVFSVLIASAFIPFLPMLPIHLLIQNLLYDVSQIVIPFDNVDEELIAKPQRWQPEEVGRFMVVFGPISSIFDMITFGLMWFVFSANTPEHQTLFQSGWFVVGLL
;
A
#
# COMPACT_ATOMS: atom_id res chain seq x y z
N GLU A 1 -25.33 -1.59 -38.70
CA GLU A 1 -25.35 -0.52 -37.68
C GLU A 1 -23.99 -0.42 -37.01
N LYS A 2 -23.23 0.66 -37.24
CA LYS A 2 -22.04 1.01 -36.46
C LYS A 2 -22.30 2.41 -35.92
N SER A 3 -22.90 2.49 -34.75
CA SER A 3 -23.28 3.78 -34.15
C SER A 3 -22.08 4.37 -33.39
N LEU A 4 -21.73 5.62 -33.71
CA LEU A 4 -20.70 6.40 -33.01
C LEU A 4 -20.99 6.51 -31.50
N MET A 5 -22.25 6.33 -31.08
CA MET A 5 -22.63 6.28 -29.66
C MET A 5 -22.01 5.08 -28.90
N VAL A 6 -21.76 3.96 -29.57
CA VAL A 6 -21.09 2.80 -28.94
C VAL A 6 -19.61 3.09 -28.71
N LEU A 7 -18.99 3.83 -29.63
CA LEU A 7 -17.61 4.30 -29.53
C LEU A 7 -17.44 5.29 -28.37
N GLU A 8 -18.34 6.26 -28.25
CA GLU A 8 -18.34 7.23 -27.15
C GLU A 8 -18.45 6.55 -25.78
N LYS A 9 -19.42 5.64 -25.62
CA LYS A 9 -19.59 4.84 -24.39
C LYS A 9 -18.33 4.03 -24.07
N GLY A 10 -17.72 3.39 -25.06
CA GLY A 10 -16.47 2.65 -24.89
C GLY A 10 -15.31 3.52 -24.40
N VAL A 11 -15.20 4.76 -24.91
CA VAL A 11 -14.18 5.71 -24.46
C VAL A 11 -14.41 6.14 -23.01
N ILE A 12 -15.66 6.41 -22.63
CA ILE A 12 -16.02 6.82 -21.27
C ILE A 12 -15.71 5.70 -20.26
N GLU A 13 -16.12 4.46 -20.55
CA GLU A 13 -15.82 3.31 -19.68
C GLU A 13 -14.32 2.99 -19.64
N GLY A 14 -13.60 3.20 -20.76
CA GLY A 14 -12.14 3.11 -20.79
C GLY A 14 -11.47 4.11 -19.85
N ARG A 15 -11.95 5.36 -19.81
CA ARG A 15 -11.44 6.39 -18.88
C ARG A 15 -11.71 6.02 -17.42
N ARG A 16 -12.91 5.50 -17.11
CA ARG A 16 -13.25 5.02 -15.76
C ARG A 16 -12.33 3.89 -15.32
N THR A 17 -12.15 2.88 -16.18
CA THR A 17 -11.27 1.73 -15.90
C THR A 17 -9.83 2.17 -15.65
N PHE A 18 -9.33 3.08 -16.48
CA PHE A 18 -7.97 3.59 -16.36
C PHE A 18 -7.77 4.44 -15.10
N ALA A 19 -8.75 5.26 -14.72
CA ALA A 19 -8.70 6.02 -13.46
C ALA A 19 -8.67 5.11 -12.24
N ASN A 20 -9.51 4.06 -12.19
CA ASN A 20 -9.50 3.10 -11.09
C ASN A 20 -8.20 2.27 -11.05
N MET A 21 -7.64 1.91 -12.20
CA MET A 21 -6.32 1.27 -12.28
C MET A 21 -5.22 2.16 -11.70
N LEU A 22 -5.23 3.46 -12.02
CA LEU A 22 -4.27 4.42 -11.44
C LEU A 22 -4.41 4.54 -9.92
N LYS A 23 -5.63 4.57 -9.38
CA LYS A 23 -5.88 4.56 -7.92
C LYS A 23 -5.25 3.32 -7.29
N TYR A 24 -5.54 2.14 -7.84
CA TYR A 24 -5.00 0.86 -7.36
C TYR A 24 -3.46 0.86 -7.36
N ILE A 25 -2.84 1.26 -8.47
CA ILE A 25 -1.38 1.29 -8.57
C ILE A 25 -0.77 2.25 -7.56
N LYS A 26 -1.33 3.45 -7.39
CA LYS A 26 -0.86 4.42 -6.38
C LYS A 26 -0.93 3.82 -4.96
N MET A 27 -2.02 3.14 -4.62
CA MET A 27 -2.19 2.54 -3.30
C MET A 27 -1.27 1.35 -3.03
N THR A 28 -1.21 0.36 -3.94
CA THR A 28 -0.38 -0.84 -3.74
C THR A 28 1.11 -0.51 -3.71
N ALA A 29 1.54 0.40 -4.60
CA ALA A 29 2.95 0.71 -4.74
C ALA A 29 3.45 1.59 -3.57
N SER A 30 2.60 2.47 -3.04
CA SER A 30 2.89 3.23 -1.82
C SER A 30 2.98 2.35 -0.58
N SER A 31 2.04 1.41 -0.40
CA SER A 31 2.02 0.50 0.75
C SER A 31 3.28 -0.38 0.78
N ASN A 32 3.62 -0.99 -0.36
CA ASN A 32 4.84 -1.79 -0.48
C ASN A 32 6.11 -0.99 -0.18
N PHE A 33 6.20 0.26 -0.66
CA PHE A 33 7.34 1.12 -0.36
C PHE A 33 7.44 1.44 1.14
N GLY A 34 6.33 1.80 1.79
CA GLY A 34 6.28 2.04 3.23
C GLY A 34 6.75 0.83 4.03
N ASN A 35 6.25 -0.36 3.71
CA ASN A 35 6.67 -1.61 4.35
C ASN A 35 8.18 -1.85 4.22
N VAL A 36 8.74 -1.72 3.00
CA VAL A 36 10.18 -1.90 2.78
C VAL A 36 10.98 -0.85 3.57
N PHE A 37 10.54 0.41 3.56
CA PHE A 37 11.20 1.48 4.32
C PHE A 37 11.20 1.20 5.83
N SER A 38 10.08 0.72 6.38
CA SER A 38 9.96 0.32 7.78
C SER A 38 10.85 -0.87 8.13
N VAL A 39 10.91 -1.91 7.28
CA VAL A 39 11.84 -3.04 7.44
C VAL A 39 13.29 -2.55 7.46
N LEU A 40 13.67 -1.66 6.53
CA LEU A 40 15.03 -1.14 6.41
C LEU A 40 15.45 -0.38 7.66
N ILE A 41 14.60 0.52 8.16
CA ILE A 41 14.88 1.26 9.39
C ILE A 41 14.99 0.29 10.56
N ALA A 42 13.99 -0.56 10.79
CA ALA A 42 13.98 -1.45 11.94
C ALA A 42 15.14 -2.45 11.93
N SER A 43 15.51 -3.00 10.77
CA SER A 43 16.65 -3.91 10.65
C SER A 43 18.00 -3.24 10.91
N ALA A 44 18.08 -1.90 10.84
CA ALA A 44 19.30 -1.17 11.22
C ALA A 44 19.46 -1.02 12.75
N PHE A 45 18.37 -1.15 13.52
CA PHE A 45 18.37 -0.94 14.98
C PHE A 45 18.13 -2.22 15.79
N ILE A 46 17.45 -3.21 15.23
CA ILE A 46 17.01 -4.42 15.93
C ILE A 46 17.90 -5.62 15.54
N PRO A 47 18.28 -6.50 16.49
CA PRO A 47 19.19 -7.62 16.23
C PRO A 47 18.56 -8.80 15.46
N PHE A 48 17.31 -8.70 15.04
CA PHE A 48 16.56 -9.73 14.32
C PHE A 48 15.67 -9.11 13.24
N LEU A 49 15.17 -9.94 12.32
CA LEU A 49 14.25 -9.48 11.27
C LEU A 49 12.92 -9.02 11.88
N PRO A 50 12.51 -7.75 11.67
CA PRO A 50 11.26 -7.20 12.21
C PRO A 50 10.03 -7.98 11.77
N MET A 51 10.05 -8.50 10.54
CA MET A 51 9.04 -9.40 9.98
C MET A 51 9.68 -10.37 8.99
N LEU A 52 9.20 -11.62 8.98
CA LEU A 52 9.64 -12.61 8.01
C LEU A 52 9.03 -12.32 6.63
N PRO A 53 9.74 -12.66 5.52
CA PRO A 53 9.20 -12.47 4.17
C PRO A 53 7.83 -13.13 3.95
N ILE A 54 7.59 -14.30 4.57
CA ILE A 54 6.30 -14.99 4.45
C ILE A 54 5.16 -14.20 5.09
N HIS A 55 5.40 -13.51 6.21
CA HIS A 55 4.39 -12.66 6.85
C HIS A 55 4.07 -11.45 5.97
N LEU A 56 5.09 -10.82 5.36
CA LEU A 56 4.89 -9.72 4.40
C LEU A 56 4.07 -10.16 3.18
N LEU A 57 4.34 -11.34 2.64
CA LEU A 57 3.57 -11.89 1.52
C LEU A 57 2.10 -12.13 1.89
N ILE A 58 1.85 -12.63 3.10
CA ILE A 58 0.49 -12.85 3.59
C ILE A 58 -0.23 -11.50 3.80
N GLN A 59 0.43 -10.52 4.41
CA GLN A 59 -0.14 -9.18 4.57
C GLN A 59 -0.47 -8.55 3.22
N ASN A 60 0.46 -8.58 2.26
CA ASN A 60 0.25 -8.07 0.92
C ASN A 60 -0.93 -8.76 0.23
N LEU A 61 -1.04 -10.08 0.36
CA LEU A 61 -2.19 -10.81 -0.20
C LEU A 61 -3.51 -10.37 0.44
N LEU A 62 -3.57 -10.24 1.77
CA LEU A 62 -4.77 -9.79 2.48
C LEU A 62 -5.14 -8.35 2.08
N TYR A 63 -4.14 -7.49 1.94
CA TYR A 63 -4.29 -6.12 1.49
C TYR A 63 -4.80 -6.06 0.05
N ASP A 64 -4.21 -6.83 -0.87
CA ASP A 64 -4.67 -6.90 -2.26
C ASP A 64 -6.11 -7.42 -2.35
N VAL A 65 -6.49 -8.40 -1.53
CA VAL A 65 -7.88 -8.88 -1.44
C VAL A 65 -8.83 -7.77 -0.99
N SER A 66 -8.44 -6.95 0.01
CA SER A 66 -9.23 -5.78 0.43
C SER A 66 -9.41 -4.75 -0.68
N GLN A 67 -8.47 -4.70 -1.64
CA GLN A 67 -8.45 -3.75 -2.74
C GLN A 67 -9.15 -4.21 -4.01
N ILE A 68 -9.67 -5.44 -4.07
CA ILE A 68 -10.40 -5.99 -5.22
C ILE A 68 -11.60 -5.13 -5.63
N VAL A 69 -12.14 -4.33 -4.70
CA VAL A 69 -13.29 -3.44 -4.95
C VAL A 69 -12.88 -2.14 -5.65
N ILE A 70 -11.62 -1.71 -5.57
CA ILE A 70 -11.13 -0.44 -6.15
C ILE A 70 -11.39 -0.33 -7.67
N PRO A 71 -11.17 -1.38 -8.49
CA PRO A 71 -11.55 -1.36 -9.91
C PRO A 71 -13.03 -1.04 -10.17
N PHE A 72 -13.91 -1.38 -9.23
CA PHE A 72 -15.36 -1.17 -9.30
C PHE A 72 -15.81 0.11 -8.60
N ASP A 73 -14.88 0.90 -8.06
CA ASP A 73 -15.17 2.16 -7.39
C ASP A 73 -15.73 3.20 -8.37
N ASN A 74 -16.57 4.10 -7.85
CA ASN A 74 -17.08 5.21 -8.63
C ASN A 74 -15.96 6.21 -8.89
N VAL A 75 -15.90 6.70 -10.13
CA VAL A 75 -14.94 7.72 -10.56
C VAL A 75 -15.71 9.02 -10.74
N ASP A 76 -15.20 10.09 -10.14
CA ASP A 76 -15.77 11.43 -10.25
C ASP A 76 -15.89 11.86 -11.71
N GLU A 77 -16.99 12.56 -12.05
CA GLU A 77 -17.25 13.00 -13.42
C GLU A 77 -16.12 13.88 -13.98
N GLU A 78 -15.45 14.65 -13.12
CA GLU A 78 -14.29 15.47 -13.47
C GLU A 78 -13.10 14.64 -13.97
N LEU A 79 -12.88 13.45 -13.39
CA LEU A 79 -11.79 12.55 -13.77
C LEU A 79 -12.09 11.81 -15.09
N ILE A 80 -13.38 11.68 -15.45
CA ILE A 80 -13.85 11.09 -16.70
C ILE A 80 -13.90 12.15 -17.82
N ALA A 81 -14.10 13.43 -17.47
CA ALA A 81 -14.21 14.53 -18.43
C ALA A 81 -12.95 14.69 -19.31
N LYS A 82 -11.77 14.39 -18.77
CA LYS A 82 -10.49 14.45 -19.48
C LYS A 82 -9.77 13.10 -19.44
N PRO A 83 -9.02 12.73 -20.50
CA PRO A 83 -8.18 11.54 -20.46
C PRO A 83 -7.11 11.71 -19.38
N GLN A 84 -7.09 10.77 -18.43
CA GLN A 84 -6.02 10.68 -17.44
C GLN A 84 -4.72 10.23 -18.14
N ARG A 85 -3.58 10.70 -17.65
CA ARG A 85 -2.25 10.31 -18.15
C ARG A 85 -1.53 9.47 -17.11
N TRP A 86 -0.91 8.37 -17.55
CA TRP A 86 0.04 7.63 -16.73
C TRP A 86 1.31 8.46 -16.55
N GLN A 87 1.58 8.86 -15.31
CA GLN A 87 2.76 9.65 -14.94
C GLN A 87 3.52 8.89 -13.83
N PRO A 88 4.54 8.09 -14.19
CA PRO A 88 5.33 7.32 -13.21
C PRO A 88 5.94 8.19 -12.11
N GLU A 89 6.32 9.42 -12.47
CA GLU A 89 6.91 10.41 -11.55
C GLU A 89 5.95 10.80 -10.43
N GLU A 90 4.65 10.91 -10.72
CA GLU A 90 3.64 11.16 -9.70
C GLU A 90 3.51 10.00 -8.72
N VAL A 91 3.59 8.76 -9.22
CA VAL A 91 3.55 7.56 -8.38
C VAL A 91 4.78 7.51 -7.47
N GLY A 92 5.97 7.82 -8.01
CA GLY A 92 7.20 7.92 -7.22
C GLY A 92 7.13 9.02 -6.16
N ARG A 93 6.63 10.21 -6.52
CA ARG A 93 6.43 11.31 -5.56
C ARG A 93 5.44 10.93 -4.46
N PHE A 94 4.38 10.20 -4.82
CA PHE A 94 3.40 9.70 -3.86
C PHE A 94 4.06 8.72 -2.86
N MET A 95 4.88 7.78 -3.34
CA MET A 95 5.62 6.84 -2.47
C MET A 95 6.56 7.56 -1.50
N VAL A 96 7.31 8.56 -1.96
CA VAL A 96 8.27 9.30 -1.12
C VAL A 96 7.58 10.16 -0.06
N VAL A 97 6.35 10.58 -0.29
CA VAL A 97 5.56 11.34 0.69
C VAL A 97 4.81 10.40 1.64
N PHE A 98 4.05 9.45 1.11
CA PHE A 98 3.19 8.57 1.90
C PHE A 98 3.96 7.46 2.62
N GLY A 99 5.07 6.98 2.05
CA GLY A 99 5.91 5.95 2.67
C GLY A 99 6.42 6.35 4.04
N PRO A 100 7.13 7.49 4.19
CA PRO A 100 7.55 7.96 5.50
C PRO A 100 6.38 8.20 6.47
N ILE A 101 5.24 8.71 5.97
CA ILE A 101 4.05 8.92 6.79
C ILE A 101 3.53 7.60 7.35
N SER A 102 3.39 6.56 6.52
CA SER A 102 2.97 5.22 7.00
C SER A 102 4.00 4.64 7.96
N SER A 103 5.29 4.81 7.68
CA SER A 103 6.37 4.26 8.51
C SER A 103 6.49 4.93 9.88
N ILE A 104 5.94 6.12 10.09
CA ILE A 104 5.85 6.71 11.44
C ILE A 104 4.97 5.83 12.35
N PHE A 105 3.86 5.28 11.84
CA PHE A 105 3.00 4.36 12.60
C PHE A 105 3.74 3.06 12.94
N ASP A 106 4.52 2.54 11.99
CA ASP A 106 5.38 1.38 12.23
C ASP A 106 6.43 1.69 13.30
N MET A 107 7.06 2.87 13.24
CA MET A 107 8.10 3.26 14.20
C MET A 107 7.54 3.44 15.61
N ILE A 108 6.31 3.97 15.73
CA ILE A 108 5.59 4.02 17.01
C ILE A 108 5.33 2.59 17.52
N THR A 109 4.88 1.69 16.64
CA THR A 109 4.65 0.28 16.98
C THR A 109 5.93 -0.39 17.46
N PHE A 110 7.04 -0.20 16.75
CA PHE A 110 8.35 -0.72 17.15
C PHE A 110 8.81 -0.16 18.49
N GLY A 111 8.59 1.12 18.74
CA GLY A 111 8.85 1.74 20.03
C GLY A 111 8.01 1.12 21.16
N LEU A 112 6.72 0.87 20.92
CA LEU A 112 5.86 0.19 21.89
C LEU A 112 6.34 -1.24 22.17
N MET A 113 6.65 -2.01 21.12
CA MET A 113 7.16 -3.37 21.26
C MET A 113 8.50 -3.39 22.02
N TRP A 114 9.35 -2.42 21.78
CA TRP A 114 10.67 -2.32 22.41
C TRP A 114 10.61 -1.85 23.87
N PHE A 115 9.93 -0.74 24.15
CA PHE A 115 9.96 -0.09 25.47
C PHE A 115 8.88 -0.58 26.44
N VAL A 116 7.72 -1.00 25.94
CA VAL A 116 6.59 -1.43 26.79
C VAL A 116 6.58 -2.94 26.94
N PHE A 117 6.69 -3.67 25.83
CA PHE A 117 6.64 -5.14 25.82
C PHE A 117 8.00 -5.80 26.03
N SER A 118 9.09 -5.03 26.08
CA SER A 118 10.47 -5.54 26.17
C SER A 118 10.79 -6.62 25.12
N ALA A 119 10.18 -6.54 23.93
CA ALA A 119 10.40 -7.48 22.84
C ALA A 119 11.68 -7.11 22.06
N ASN A 120 12.79 -6.98 22.77
CA ASN A 120 14.07 -6.46 22.27
C ASN A 120 15.16 -7.53 22.15
N THR A 121 14.87 -8.78 22.53
CA THR A 121 15.81 -9.91 22.41
C THR A 121 15.36 -10.93 21.36
N PRO A 122 16.28 -11.72 20.77
CA PRO A 122 15.92 -12.76 19.81
C PRO A 122 14.90 -13.79 20.31
N GLU A 123 14.86 -14.05 21.62
CA GLU A 123 13.88 -14.96 22.24
C GLU A 123 12.45 -14.42 22.11
N HIS A 124 12.28 -13.09 22.08
CA HIS A 124 11.00 -12.40 21.94
C HIS A 124 10.71 -11.94 20.51
N GLN A 125 11.50 -12.37 19.51
CA GLN A 125 11.31 -11.98 18.11
C GLN A 125 9.90 -12.28 17.59
N THR A 126 9.29 -13.39 18.03
CA THR A 126 7.95 -13.82 17.58
C THR A 126 6.86 -12.89 18.12
N LEU A 127 7.04 -12.37 19.33
CA LEU A 127 6.17 -11.35 19.89
C LEU A 127 6.28 -10.05 19.08
N PHE A 128 7.51 -9.63 18.76
CA PHE A 128 7.73 -8.44 17.92
C PHE A 128 7.09 -8.59 16.53
N GLN A 129 7.35 -9.70 15.86
CA GLN A 129 6.84 -10.01 14.53
C GLN A 129 5.31 -10.09 14.51
N SER A 130 4.69 -10.71 15.51
CA SER A 130 3.23 -10.79 15.60
C SER A 130 2.58 -9.44 15.92
N GLY A 131 3.18 -8.65 16.81
CA GLY A 131 2.68 -7.30 17.13
C GLY A 131 2.68 -6.40 15.90
N TRP A 132 3.78 -6.36 15.16
CA TRP A 132 3.82 -5.59 13.92
C TRP A 132 2.91 -6.18 12.83
N PHE A 133 2.81 -7.51 12.74
CA PHE A 133 1.91 -8.15 11.78
C PHE A 133 0.44 -7.75 11.99
N VAL A 134 -0.03 -7.71 13.24
CA VAL A 134 -1.41 -7.31 13.55
C VAL A 134 -1.62 -5.83 13.26
N VAL A 135 -0.70 -4.96 13.65
CA VAL A 135 -0.83 -3.52 13.38
C VAL A 135 -0.78 -3.22 11.89
N GLY A 136 0.06 -3.91 11.12
CA GLY A 136 0.11 -3.73 9.67
C GLY A 136 -1.14 -4.22 8.91
N LEU A 137 -2.08 -4.90 9.58
CA LEU A 137 -3.39 -5.26 9.03
C LEU A 137 -4.51 -4.28 9.42
N LEU A 138 -4.26 -3.35 10.34
CA LEU A 138 -5.21 -2.34 10.80
C LEU A 138 -5.13 -1.07 9.95
#